data_AF-A0A1Y1KUB0-F1
#
_entry.id   AF-A0A1Y1KUB0-F1
#
_cell.length_a   1.000
_cell.length_b   1.000
_cell.length_c   1.000
_cell.angle_alpha   90.00
_cell.angle_beta   90.00
_cell.angle_gamma   90.00
#
_symmetry.space_group_name_H-M   'P 1'
#
loop_
_entity.id
_entity.type
_entity.pdbx_description
1 polymer ?
#
loop_
_entity_poly.entity_id
_entity_poly.type
_entity_poly.pdbx_seq_one_letter_code
_entity_poly.pdbx_strand_id
1 'polypeptide(L)'
;MDVAVFRTLKSGWKEQVSAWRLQNQHEPLRRRDFAPLLDAAIKDRVIPKILQNGFKKCGLFPRDAEVMSNFFPENDDRSNSPKQSEDIVQTDNIDRLAFMESFIDQETLNSFQEHLPEELVEWSNRR
;
A
#
# COMPACT_ATOMS: atom_id res chain seq x y z
N MET A 1 -1.76 -10.16 12.30
CA MET A 1 -0.41 -9.73 12.69
C MET A 1 -0.55 -8.43 13.48
N ASP A 2 -0.22 -8.43 14.77
CA ASP A 2 -0.19 -7.18 15.56
C ASP A 2 1.16 -6.51 15.34
N VAL A 3 1.16 -5.39 14.63
CA VAL A 3 2.37 -4.90 13.98
C VAL A 3 3.24 -4.06 14.93
N ALA A 4 2.65 -3.44 15.96
CA ALA A 4 3.38 -2.79 17.04
C ALA A 4 2.48 -2.25 18.15
N VAL A 5 1.23 -1.91 17.84
CA VAL A 5 0.39 -1.08 18.70
C VAL A 5 -0.16 -1.86 19.90
N PHE A 6 -0.73 -3.06 19.71
CA PHE A 6 -1.42 -3.71 20.84
C PHE A 6 -0.43 -4.18 21.90
N ARG A 7 0.77 -4.63 21.52
CA ARG A 7 1.83 -4.91 22.50
C ARG A 7 2.15 -3.72 23.38
N THR A 8 2.39 -2.55 22.77
CA THR A 8 2.79 -1.33 23.48
C THR A 8 1.65 -0.76 24.31
N LEU A 9 0.42 -0.82 23.80
CA LEU A 9 -0.78 -0.45 24.55
C LEU A 9 -1.02 -1.38 25.74
N LYS A 10 -0.84 -2.69 25.56
CA LYS A 10 -1.03 -3.69 26.63
C LYS A 10 -0.04 -3.50 27.78
N SER A 11 1.22 -3.17 27.49
CA SER A 11 2.19 -2.86 28.54
C SER A 11 1.82 -1.56 29.26
N GLY A 12 1.49 -0.50 28.52
CA GLY A 12 1.06 0.78 29.11
C GLY A 12 -0.19 0.64 29.98
N TRP A 13 -1.18 -0.10 29.51
CA TRP A 13 -2.39 -0.40 30.27
C TRP A 13 -2.08 -1.09 31.60
N LYS A 14 -1.22 -2.12 31.59
CA LYS A 14 -0.83 -2.85 32.81
C LYS A 14 -0.19 -1.91 33.83
N GLU A 15 0.69 -1.02 33.40
CA GLU A 15 1.35 -0.05 34.27
C GLU A 15 0.37 0.97 34.83
N GLN A 16 -0.48 1.58 33.98
CA GLN A 16 -1.47 2.57 34.40
C GLN A 16 -2.46 2.00 35.41
N VAL A 17 -2.97 0.78 35.17
CA VAL A 17 -3.85 0.10 36.13
C VAL A 17 -3.14 -0.23 37.42
N SER A 18 -1.86 -0.62 37.37
CA SER A 18 -1.09 -0.94 38.58
C SER A 18 -0.85 0.31 39.44
N ALA A 19 -0.48 1.42 38.80
CA ALA A 19 -0.30 2.71 39.47
C ALA A 19 -1.63 3.22 40.07
N TRP A 20 -2.73 3.13 39.31
CA TRP A 20 -4.05 3.52 39.78
C TRP A 20 -4.51 2.70 40.99
N ARG A 21 -4.28 1.37 40.97
CA ARG A 21 -4.61 0.50 42.13
C ARG A 21 -3.82 0.89 43.37
N LEU A 22 -2.54 1.23 43.23
CA LEU A 22 -1.72 1.67 44.36
C LEU A 22 -2.25 2.96 44.98
N GLN A 23 -2.72 3.89 44.15
CA GLN A 23 -3.30 5.17 44.60
C GLN A 23 -4.71 5.02 45.19
N ASN A 24 -5.47 4.01 44.77
CA ASN A 24 -6.86 3.78 45.19
C ASN A 24 -7.00 2.58 46.14
N GLN A 25 -5.98 2.32 46.98
CA GLN A 25 -6.03 1.28 48.03
C GLN A 25 -6.45 -0.12 47.51
N HIS A 26 -6.01 -0.48 46.31
CA HIS A 26 -6.36 -1.73 45.63
C HIS A 26 -7.86 -1.92 45.36
N GLU A 27 -8.62 -0.83 45.24
CA GLU A 27 -10.02 -0.91 44.84
C GLU A 27 -10.19 -1.63 43.48
N PRO A 28 -11.32 -2.37 43.30
CA PRO A 28 -11.65 -2.98 42.03
C PRO A 28 -11.96 -1.90 40.97
N LEU A 29 -11.36 -2.04 39.80
CA LEU A 29 -11.56 -1.15 38.66
C LEU A 29 -13.03 -1.15 38.24
N ARG A 30 -13.68 0.01 38.21
CA ARG A 30 -15.08 0.14 37.76
C ARG A 30 -15.11 0.64 36.31
N ARG A 31 -16.27 0.49 35.67
CA ARG A 31 -16.46 0.93 34.26
C ARG A 31 -16.16 2.42 34.05
N ARG A 32 -16.45 3.26 35.04
CA ARG A 32 -16.16 4.71 35.00
C ARG A 32 -14.65 5.03 34.98
N ASP A 33 -13.83 4.16 35.55
CA ASP A 33 -12.38 4.38 35.68
C ASP A 33 -11.63 3.91 34.43
N PHE A 34 -12.26 3.04 33.62
CA PHE A 34 -11.66 2.44 32.43
C PHE A 34 -11.26 3.49 31.38
N ALA A 35 -12.19 4.37 30.98
CA ALA A 35 -11.94 5.30 29.88
C ALA A 35 -10.81 6.30 30.18
N PRO A 36 -10.75 6.95 31.37
CA PRO A 36 -9.62 7.82 31.72
C PRO A 36 -8.27 7.09 31.73
N LEU A 37 -8.23 5.85 32.25
CA LEU A 37 -6.99 5.06 32.29
C LEU A 37 -6.55 4.60 30.90
N LEU A 38 -7.50 4.33 30.01
CA LEU A 38 -7.20 3.92 28.64
C LEU A 38 -6.64 5.11 27.86
N ASP A 39 -7.25 6.28 27.99
CA ASP A 39 -6.76 7.52 27.38
C ASP A 39 -5.34 7.86 27.87
N ALA A 40 -5.08 7.73 29.18
CA ALA A 40 -3.74 7.89 29.74
C ALA A 40 -2.74 6.89 29.15
N ALA A 41 -3.11 5.60 29.05
CA ALA A 41 -2.24 4.57 28.48
C ALA A 41 -1.94 4.80 26.99
N ILE A 42 -2.91 5.27 26.21
CA ILE A 42 -2.74 5.60 24.81
C ILE A 42 -1.80 6.80 24.65
N LYS A 43 -2.04 7.89 25.38
CA LYS A 43 -1.24 9.12 25.30
C LYS A 43 0.21 8.92 25.75
N ASP A 44 0.42 8.06 26.76
CA ASP A 44 1.75 7.76 27.27
C ASP A 44 2.56 6.86 26.32
N ARG A 45 1.94 5.78 25.80
CA ARG A 45 2.67 4.71 25.13
C ARG A 45 2.47 4.62 23.62
N VAL A 46 1.39 5.14 23.05
CA VAL A 46 1.08 5.00 21.62
C VAL A 46 1.51 6.27 20.87
N ILE A 47 2.81 6.35 20.58
CA ILE A 47 3.42 7.46 19.85
C ILE A 47 3.41 7.15 18.34
N PRO A 48 3.23 8.15 17.44
CA PRO A 48 3.22 7.93 15.99
C PRO A 48 4.39 7.11 15.44
N LYS A 49 5.58 7.25 16.04
CA LYS A 49 6.78 6.48 15.67
C LYS A 49 6.60 4.97 15.81
N ILE A 50 5.83 4.51 16.79
CA ILE A 50 5.53 3.08 17.00
C ILE A 50 4.65 2.56 15.86
N LEU A 51 3.65 3.34 15.44
CA LEU A 51 2.84 3.02 14.26
C LEU A 51 3.71 2.95 13.01
N GLN A 52 4.50 3.99 12.75
CA GLN A 52 5.38 4.06 11.57
C GLN A 52 6.34 2.87 11.51
N ASN A 53 7.02 2.56 12.62
CA ASN A 53 7.92 1.41 12.69
C ASN A 53 7.20 0.08 12.50
N GLY A 54 5.96 -0.03 13.01
CA GLY A 54 5.11 -1.17 12.75
C GLY A 54 4.87 -1.33 11.25
N PHE A 55 4.31 -0.32 10.59
CA PHE A 55 4.07 -0.36 9.15
C PHE A 55 5.35 -0.70 8.37
N LYS A 56 6.48 -0.06 8.67
CA LYS A 56 7.77 -0.35 8.04
C LYS A 56 8.19 -1.81 8.16
N LYS A 57 8.01 -2.43 9.34
CA LYS A 57 8.32 -3.87 9.53
C LYS A 57 7.44 -4.79 8.69
N CYS A 58 6.22 -4.36 8.36
CA CYS A 58 5.35 -5.07 7.43
C CYS A 58 5.62 -4.72 5.96
N GLY A 59 6.67 -3.94 5.65
CA GLY A 59 6.93 -3.45 4.30
C GLY A 59 5.92 -2.40 3.83
N LEU A 60 5.13 -1.83 4.74
CA LEU A 60 4.16 -0.78 4.45
C LEU A 60 4.79 0.58 4.76
N PHE A 61 4.78 1.48 3.79
CA PHE A 61 5.33 2.83 3.91
C PHE A 61 4.23 3.84 3.54
N PRO A 62 3.47 4.36 4.54
CA PRO A 62 2.34 5.23 4.26
C PRO A 62 2.80 6.56 3.62
N ARG A 63 2.50 6.77 2.33
CA ARG A 63 2.80 7.99 1.55
C ARG A 63 4.26 8.47 1.62
N ASP A 64 5.19 7.53 1.65
CA ASP A 64 6.61 7.85 1.54
C ASP A 64 6.94 8.03 0.05
N ALA A 65 7.12 9.27 -0.40
CA ALA A 65 7.29 9.61 -1.82
C ALA A 65 8.53 8.94 -2.43
N GLU A 66 9.61 8.82 -1.65
CA GLU A 66 10.85 8.16 -2.08
C GLU A 66 10.64 6.64 -2.22
N VAL A 67 9.89 6.04 -1.30
CA VAL A 67 9.56 4.61 -1.43
C VAL A 67 8.62 4.40 -2.61
N MET A 68 7.60 5.25 -2.79
CA MET A 68 6.65 5.11 -3.89
C MET A 68 7.31 5.31 -5.27
N SER A 69 8.24 6.25 -5.43
CA SER A 69 8.97 6.43 -6.70
C SER A 69 9.84 5.23 -7.06
N ASN A 70 10.33 4.49 -6.05
CA ASN A 70 11.11 3.27 -6.27
C ASN A 70 10.23 2.05 -6.58
N PHE A 71 8.96 2.06 -6.16
CA PHE A 71 7.99 0.98 -6.40
C PHE A 71 7.24 1.13 -7.72
N PHE A 72 6.99 2.38 -8.13
CA PHE A 72 6.46 2.71 -9.44
C PHE A 72 7.59 3.34 -10.23
N PRO A 73 8.39 2.57 -10.99
CA PRO A 73 9.35 3.17 -11.91
C PRO A 73 8.56 4.10 -12.81
N GLU A 74 8.74 5.40 -12.60
CA GLU A 74 8.31 6.42 -13.54
C GLU A 74 9.06 6.07 -14.83
N ASN A 75 8.32 5.58 -15.82
CA ASN A 75 8.78 5.66 -17.21
C ASN A 75 8.87 7.16 -17.50
N ASP A 76 10.01 7.75 -17.18
CA ASP A 76 10.33 9.15 -17.42
C ASP A 76 10.58 9.34 -18.92
N ASP A 77 9.49 9.34 -19.69
CA ASP A 77 9.45 9.85 -21.06
C ASP A 77 9.04 11.33 -21.06
N ARG A 78 9.51 12.13 -20.09
CA ARG A 78 9.26 13.58 -20.06
C ARG A 78 10.49 14.40 -19.66
N SER A 79 11.61 14.19 -20.37
CA SER A 79 12.54 15.29 -20.63
C SER A 79 12.70 15.51 -22.14
N ASN A 80 11.96 16.51 -22.62
CA ASN A 80 12.10 17.06 -23.95
C ASN A 80 13.49 17.73 -24.05
N SER A 81 14.43 17.09 -24.74
CA SER A 81 15.68 17.70 -25.20
C SER A 81 15.84 17.45 -26.70
N PRO A 82 16.28 18.43 -27.51
CA PRO A 82 16.08 18.37 -28.96
C PRO A 82 17.19 17.60 -29.69
N LYS A 83 16.74 16.59 -30.46
CA LYS A 83 17.25 16.08 -31.75
C LYS A 83 18.68 15.52 -31.86
N GLN A 84 18.72 14.22 -32.18
CA GLN A 84 19.48 13.49 -33.26
C GLN A 84 19.66 12.06 -32.74
N SER A 85 19.30 10.96 -33.40
CA SER A 85 19.16 10.63 -34.83
C SER A 85 18.42 9.28 -34.96
N GLU A 86 18.05 8.96 -36.19
CA GLU A 86 17.14 7.94 -36.70
C GLU A 86 17.44 6.46 -36.32
N ASP A 87 16.36 5.65 -36.42
CA ASP A 87 16.26 4.17 -36.55
C ASP A 87 16.57 3.25 -35.36
N ILE A 88 15.57 2.92 -34.51
CA ILE A 88 15.50 1.64 -33.77
C ILE A 88 14.04 1.10 -33.62
N VAL A 89 13.68 0.21 -34.55
CA VAL A 89 12.92 -1.07 -34.45
C VAL A 89 11.64 -1.18 -33.57
N GLN A 90 10.48 -1.29 -34.23
CA GLN A 90 9.14 -1.57 -33.67
C GLN A 90 8.87 -3.06 -33.30
N THR A 91 9.86 -3.88 -32.98
CA THR A 91 9.65 -5.34 -32.76
C THR A 91 9.15 -5.70 -31.36
N ASP A 92 9.53 -4.94 -30.34
CA ASP A 92 9.40 -5.38 -28.94
C ASP A 92 7.94 -5.38 -28.42
N ASN A 93 7.06 -4.61 -29.07
CA ASN A 93 5.67 -4.47 -28.65
C ASN A 93 4.77 -5.59 -29.20
N ILE A 94 5.08 -6.13 -30.38
CA ILE A 94 4.30 -7.19 -31.01
C ILE A 94 4.51 -8.51 -30.24
N ASP A 95 5.76 -8.80 -29.86
CA ASP A 95 6.12 -10.03 -29.15
C ASP A 95 5.48 -10.10 -27.76
N ARG A 96 5.30 -8.97 -27.08
CA ARG A 96 4.65 -8.90 -25.76
C ARG A 96 3.16 -9.19 -25.82
N LEU A 97 2.47 -8.69 -26.83
CA LEU A 97 1.05 -8.94 -27.00
C LEU A 97 0.79 -10.41 -27.37
N ALA A 98 1.55 -10.95 -28.33
CA ALA A 98 1.45 -12.36 -28.69
C ALA A 98 1.77 -13.28 -27.50
N PHE A 99 2.75 -12.92 -26.67
CA PHE A 99 3.05 -13.63 -25.44
C PHE A 99 1.88 -13.60 -24.44
N MET A 100 1.26 -12.44 -24.23
CA MET A 100 0.11 -12.33 -23.32
C MET A 100 -1.13 -13.06 -23.84
N GLU A 101 -1.40 -12.96 -25.15
CA GLU A 101 -2.52 -13.63 -25.81
C GLU A 101 -2.38 -15.16 -25.74
N SER A 102 -1.15 -15.70 -25.69
CA SER A 102 -0.92 -17.15 -25.55
C SER A 102 -1.47 -17.77 -24.26
N PHE A 103 -1.75 -16.97 -23.23
CA PHE A 103 -2.33 -17.42 -21.96
C PHE A 103 -3.86 -17.35 -21.93
N ILE A 104 -4.49 -16.90 -23.02
CA ILE A 104 -5.94 -16.73 -23.12
C ILE A 104 -6.48 -17.80 -24.08
N ASP A 105 -7.58 -18.45 -23.69
CA ASP A 105 -8.23 -19.45 -24.55
C ASP A 105 -8.69 -18.83 -25.87
N GLN A 106 -8.49 -19.56 -26.97
CA GLN A 106 -8.75 -19.06 -28.33
C GLN A 106 -10.22 -18.65 -28.54
N GLU A 107 -11.17 -19.37 -27.93
CA GLU A 107 -12.60 -19.02 -27.98
C GLU A 107 -12.88 -17.67 -27.31
N THR A 108 -12.19 -17.40 -26.19
CA THR A 108 -12.31 -16.15 -25.45
C THR A 108 -11.65 -15.01 -26.23
N LEU A 109 -10.49 -15.23 -26.83
CA LEU A 109 -9.82 -14.25 -27.71
C LEU A 109 -10.70 -13.85 -28.89
N ASN A 110 -11.33 -14.82 -29.55
CA ASN A 110 -12.21 -14.55 -30.68
C ASN A 110 -13.44 -13.74 -30.25
N SER A 111 -14.01 -14.03 -29.07
CA SER A 111 -15.15 -13.25 -28.54
C SER A 111 -14.80 -11.79 -28.29
N PHE A 112 -13.55 -11.49 -27.90
CA PHE A 112 -13.06 -10.11 -27.74
C PHE A 112 -12.85 -9.41 -29.08
N GLN A 113 -12.35 -10.13 -30.09
CA GLN A 113 -12.17 -9.57 -31.43
C GLN A 113 -13.51 -9.27 -32.12
N GLU A 114 -14.52 -10.11 -31.90
CA GLU A 114 -15.87 -9.93 -32.46
C GLU A 114 -16.65 -8.76 -31.86
N HIS A 115 -16.37 -8.38 -30.61
CA HIS A 115 -17.10 -7.32 -29.88
C HIS A 115 -16.34 -6.00 -29.79
N LEU A 116 -15.33 -5.77 -30.64
CA LEU A 116 -14.61 -4.51 -30.68
C LEU A 116 -15.53 -3.38 -31.21
N PRO A 117 -15.76 -2.31 -30.42
CA PRO A 117 -16.47 -1.12 -30.90
C PRO A 117 -15.75 -0.50 -32.10
N GLU A 118 -16.49 0.08 -33.05
CA GLU A 118 -15.93 0.72 -34.27
C GLU A 118 -14.80 1.73 -33.97
N GLU A 119 -14.85 2.44 -32.84
CA GLU A 119 -13.79 3.37 -32.39
C GLU A 119 -12.44 2.68 -32.13
N LEU A 120 -12.43 1.41 -31.71
CA LEU A 120 -11.19 0.66 -31.44
C LEU A 120 -10.66 -0.10 -32.67
N VAL A 121 -11.51 -0.33 -33.68
CA VAL A 121 -11.09 -0.89 -34.98
C VAL A 121 -10.15 0.08 -35.73
N GLU A 122 -10.37 1.40 -35.57
CA GLU A 122 -9.45 2.41 -36.11
C GLU A 122 -8.06 2.41 -35.44
N TRP A 123 -7.96 1.88 -34.21
CA TRP A 123 -6.70 1.73 -33.49
C TRP A 123 -6.00 0.40 -33.81
N SER A 124 -6.74 -0.66 -34.14
CA SER A 124 -6.14 -1.93 -34.59
C SER A 124 -5.56 -1.81 -36.00
N ASN A 125 -6.21 -1.07 -36.90
CA ASN A 125 -5.80 -0.90 -38.30
C ASN A 125 -4.67 0.14 -38.51
N ARG A 126 -4.20 0.78 -37.43
CA ARG A 126 -3.05 1.69 -37.43
C ARG A 126 -1.72 1.04 -37.00
N ARG A 127 -1.70 -0.29 -36.81
CA ARG A 127 -0.47 -1.08 -36.66
C ARG A 127 0.11 -1.48 -38.00
#